data_AF-A0A226HL11-F1
#
_entry.id   AF-A0A226HL11-F1
#
_cell.length_a   1.000
_cell.length_b   1.000
_cell.length_c   1.000
_cell.angle_alpha   90.00
_cell.angle_beta   90.00
_cell.angle_gamma   90.00
#
_symmetry.space_group_name_H-M   'P 1'
#
loop_
_entity.id
_entity.type
_entity.pdbx_description
1 polymer ?
#
loop_
_entity_poly.entity_id
_entity_poly.type
_entity_poly.pdbx_seq_one_letter_code
_entity_poly.pdbx_strand_id
1 'polypeptide(L)'
;MKSLTFTGINLQSITYMILKNVTKKTTVVLILAVIAVAVDLFFALSLLTGNSSSSIEMGIYFLLSLIPIFILVVIDRILIQKYGNQKVNKVQFSILILILFLWFMGEIQ
;
A
#
# COMPACT_ATOMS: atom_id res chain seq x y z
N MET A 1 26.81 -12.83 -20.00
CA MET A 1 25.63 -12.39 -20.77
C MET A 1 25.98 -11.11 -21.51
N LYS A 2 25.94 -11.11 -22.84
CA LYS A 2 26.33 -9.99 -23.70
C LYS A 2 25.21 -8.94 -23.69
N SER A 3 25.50 -7.69 -23.31
CA SER A 3 24.50 -6.62 -23.29
C SER A 3 24.07 -6.29 -24.71
N LEU A 4 22.76 -6.44 -24.99
CA LEU A 4 22.15 -6.02 -26.25
C LEU A 4 22.15 -4.48 -26.32
N THR A 5 23.04 -3.92 -27.13
CA THR A 5 23.10 -2.50 -27.46
C THR A 5 22.44 -2.30 -28.82
N PHE A 6 21.17 -1.89 -28.81
CA PHE A 6 20.58 -1.23 -29.97
C PHE A 6 20.77 0.28 -29.75
N THR A 7 21.26 0.97 -30.78
CA THR A 7 21.35 2.45 -30.89
C THR A 7 22.22 3.22 -29.89
N GLY A 8 23.16 2.59 -29.19
CA GLY A 8 24.08 3.28 -28.27
C GLY A 8 23.46 3.63 -26.91
N ILE A 9 22.22 3.20 -26.67
CA ILE A 9 21.54 3.34 -25.39
C ILE A 9 21.59 1.98 -24.68
N ASN A 10 22.23 1.95 -23.51
CA ASN A 10 22.36 0.73 -22.73
C ASN A 10 21.02 0.40 -22.05
N LEU A 11 20.38 -0.70 -22.46
CA LEU A 11 19.09 -1.14 -21.93
C LEU A 11 19.12 -1.39 -20.42
N GLN A 12 20.25 -1.84 -19.88
CA GLN A 12 20.41 -2.04 -18.43
C GLN A 12 20.40 -0.70 -17.67
N SER A 13 20.96 0.36 -18.26
CA SER A 13 20.94 1.70 -17.68
C SER A 13 19.53 2.26 -17.58
N ILE A 14 18.72 2.09 -18.64
CA ILE A 14 17.30 2.51 -18.64
C ILE A 14 16.54 1.75 -17.55
N THR A 15 16.68 0.42 -17.51
CA THR A 15 15.98 -0.41 -16.53
C THR A 15 16.34 0.01 -15.09
N TYR A 16 17.63 0.24 -14.81
CA TYR A 16 18.07 0.72 -13.51
C TYR A 16 17.47 2.10 -13.17
N MET A 17 17.44 3.02 -14.12
CA MET A 17 16.91 4.37 -13.93
C MET A 17 15.39 4.36 -13.63
N ILE A 18 14.64 3.52 -14.37
CA ILE A 18 13.21 3.31 -14.14
C ILE A 18 12.99 2.69 -12.75
N LEU A 19 13.71 1.62 -12.42
CA LEU A 19 13.58 0.93 -11.14
C LEU A 19 13.90 1.84 -9.94
N LYS A 20 14.94 2.66 -10.06
CA LYS A 20 15.35 3.63 -9.05
C LYS A 20 14.30 4.72 -8.83
N ASN A 21 13.65 5.18 -9.90
CA ASN A 21 12.59 6.19 -9.79
C ASN A 21 11.29 5.61 -9.21
N VAL A 22 10.95 4.37 -9.53
CA VAL A 22 9.79 3.67 -8.95
C VAL A 22 10.00 3.47 -7.45
N THR A 23 11.12 2.88 -7.04
CA THR A 23 11.45 2.66 -5.62
C THR A 23 11.55 3.97 -4.82
N LYS A 24 11.98 5.07 -5.43
CA LYS A 24 11.99 6.39 -4.78
C LYS A 24 10.60 6.99 -4.56
N LYS A 25 9.56 6.49 -5.23
CA LYS A 25 8.17 6.96 -5.09
C LYS A 25 7.26 5.98 -4.34
N THR A 26 7.70 4.75 -4.13
CA THR A 26 6.96 3.75 -3.34
C THR A 26 7.14 4.01 -1.84
N THR A 27 6.03 4.01 -1.11
CA THR A 27 6.00 4.08 0.36
C THR A 27 5.39 2.82 0.93
N VAL A 28 5.76 2.52 2.18
CA VAL A 28 5.17 1.41 2.94
C VAL A 28 3.65 1.58 3.04
N VAL A 29 3.15 2.81 3.24
CA VAL A 29 1.70 3.09 3.25
C VAL A 29 1.04 2.77 1.92
N LEU A 30 1.66 3.09 0.79
CA LEU A 30 1.08 2.74 -0.51
C LEU A 30 1.00 1.22 -0.70
N ILE A 31 2.05 0.48 -0.34
CA ILE A 31 2.07 -0.98 -0.46
C ILE A 31 0.98 -1.58 0.43
N LEU A 32 0.88 -1.14 1.68
CA LEU A 32 -0.13 -1.61 2.61
C LEU A 32 -1.55 -1.27 2.16
N ALA A 33 -1.77 -0.07 1.62
CA ALA A 33 -3.06 0.34 1.08
C ALA A 33 -3.48 -0.55 -0.11
N VAL A 34 -2.55 -0.89 -1.01
CA VAL A 34 -2.85 -1.79 -2.13
C VAL A 34 -3.23 -3.18 -1.62
N ILE A 35 -2.50 -3.71 -0.64
CA ILE A 35 -2.83 -5.01 -0.02
C ILE A 35 -4.20 -4.96 0.67
N ALA A 36 -4.46 -3.90 1.45
CA ALA A 36 -5.73 -3.72 2.15
C ALA A 36 -6.91 -3.65 1.19
N VAL A 37 -6.79 -2.86 0.11
CA VAL A 37 -7.82 -2.75 -0.95
C VAL A 37 -8.09 -4.11 -1.60
N ALA A 38 -7.04 -4.89 -1.90
CA ALA A 38 -7.20 -6.20 -2.52
C ALA A 38 -7.95 -7.18 -1.60
N VAL A 39 -7.62 -7.18 -0.30
CA VAL A 39 -8.27 -8.02 0.71
C VAL A 39 -9.72 -7.58 0.93
N ASP A 40 -9.97 -6.28 1.15
CA ASP A 40 -11.30 -5.72 1.35
C ASP A 40 -12.22 -6.02 0.16
N LEU A 41 -11.73 -5.86 -1.07
CA LEU A 41 -12.52 -6.19 -2.27
C LEU A 41 -12.85 -7.67 -2.37
N PHE A 42 -11.91 -8.57 -2.03
CA PHE A 42 -12.16 -10.01 -2.04
C PHE A 42 -13.28 -10.39 -1.05
N PHE A 43 -13.24 -9.84 0.17
CA PHE A 43 -14.28 -10.08 1.17
C PHE A 43 -15.61 -9.41 0.80
N ALA A 44 -15.58 -8.16 0.32
CA ALA A 44 -16.77 -7.45 -0.11
C ALA A 44 -17.52 -8.22 -1.21
N LEU A 45 -16.82 -8.71 -2.24
CA LEU A 45 -17.43 -9.49 -3.31
C LEU A 45 -18.02 -10.81 -2.81
N SER A 46 -17.32 -11.48 -1.89
CA SER A 46 -17.80 -12.73 -1.27
C SER A 46 -19.07 -12.51 -0.44
N LEU A 47 -19.19 -11.35 0.21
CA LEU A 47 -20.33 -11.00 1.07
C LEU A 47 -21.53 -10.47 0.27
N LEU A 48 -21.27 -9.67 -0.76
CA LEU A 48 -22.30 -9.12 -1.66
C LEU A 48 -22.99 -10.21 -2.50
N THR A 49 -22.30 -11.31 -2.77
CA THR A 49 -22.86 -12.49 -3.46
C THR A 49 -23.62 -13.43 -2.51
N GLY A 50 -23.67 -13.14 -1.21
CA GLY A 50 -24.40 -13.93 -0.22
C GLY A 50 -25.92 -13.73 -0.29
N ASN A 51 -26.67 -14.78 0.06
CA ASN A 51 -28.14 -14.80 -0.04
C ASN A 51 -28.88 -14.07 1.11
N SER A 52 -28.17 -13.50 2.08
CA SER A 52 -28.78 -12.87 3.25
C SER A 52 -28.70 -11.35 3.17
N SER A 53 -29.74 -10.66 3.64
CA SER A 53 -29.71 -9.19 3.76
C SER A 53 -28.54 -8.72 4.62
N SER A 54 -28.21 -9.48 5.67
CA SER A 54 -27.11 -9.19 6.59
C SER A 54 -25.73 -9.27 5.92
N SER A 55 -25.50 -10.29 5.08
CA SER A 55 -24.23 -10.44 4.35
C SER A 55 -24.02 -9.31 3.34
N ILE A 56 -25.09 -8.92 2.63
CA ILE A 56 -25.01 -7.82 1.66
C ILE A 56 -24.68 -6.50 2.37
N GLU A 57 -25.31 -6.23 3.53
CA GLU A 57 -25.02 -5.04 4.33
C GLU A 57 -23.55 -5.00 4.80
N MET A 58 -23.02 -6.13 5.31
CA MET A 58 -21.59 -6.24 5.66
C MET A 58 -20.67 -6.00 4.47
N GLY A 59 -21.02 -6.51 3.29
CA GLY A 59 -20.27 -6.26 2.07
C GLY A 59 -20.20 -4.77 1.70
N ILE A 60 -21.29 -4.02 1.92
CA ILE A 60 -21.31 -2.57 1.73
C ILE A 60 -20.40 -1.87 2.74
N TYR A 61 -20.36 -2.30 4.01
CA TYR A 61 -19.44 -1.73 5.00
C TYR A 61 -17.97 -1.95 4.62
N PHE A 62 -17.61 -3.11 4.07
CA PHE A 62 -16.28 -3.37 3.50
C PHE A 62 -15.98 -2.52 2.26
N LEU A 63 -16.97 -2.10 1.48
CA LEU A 63 -16.74 -1.11 0.43
C LEU A 63 -16.57 0.29 1.01
N LEU A 64 -17.25 0.61 2.11
CA LEU A 64 -17.13 1.89 2.79
C LEU A 64 -15.76 2.07 3.46
N SER A 65 -15.09 0.99 3.90
CA SER A 65 -13.73 1.02 4.45
C SER A 65 -12.67 1.46 3.43
N LEU A 66 -12.96 1.44 2.13
CA LEU A 66 -12.09 2.00 1.10
C LEU A 66 -11.90 3.52 1.25
N ILE A 67 -12.89 4.23 1.82
CA ILE A 67 -12.83 5.68 2.02
C ILE A 67 -11.69 6.08 2.98
N PRO A 68 -11.61 5.56 4.22
CA PRO A 68 -10.50 5.87 5.12
C PRO A 68 -9.15 5.41 4.57
N ILE A 69 -9.09 4.28 3.85
CA ILE A 69 -7.84 3.83 3.18
C ILE A 69 -7.40 4.88 2.15
N PHE A 70 -8.33 5.40 1.34
CA PHE A 70 -8.02 6.43 0.35
C PHE A 70 -7.51 7.72 1.02
N ILE A 71 -8.13 8.15 2.11
CA ILE A 71 -7.69 9.32 2.88
C ILE A 71 -6.25 9.13 3.39
N LEU A 72 -5.93 7.97 3.94
CA LEU A 72 -4.57 7.64 4.40
C LEU A 72 -3.53 7.75 3.27
N VAL A 73 -3.86 7.25 2.08
CA VAL A 73 -2.97 7.34 0.91
C VAL A 73 -2.77 8.79 0.47
N VAL A 74 -3.83 9.61 0.45
CA VAL A 74 -3.73 11.03 0.09
C VAL A 74 -2.83 11.78 1.08
N ILE A 75 -3.02 11.56 2.39
CA ILE A 75 -2.19 12.18 3.42
C ILE A 75 -0.73 11.76 3.27
N ASP A 76 -0.45 10.47 3.05
CA ASP A 76 0.89 9.99 2.77
C ASP A 76 1.54 10.73 1.58
N ARG A 77 0.81 10.87 0.47
CA ARG A 77 1.32 11.61 -0.71
C ARG A 77 1.64 13.06 -0.41
N ILE A 78 0.80 13.75 0.36
CA ILE A 78 1.05 15.14 0.78
C ILE A 78 2.29 15.20 1.68
N LEU A 79 2.43 14.28 2.64
CA LEU A 79 3.58 14.23 3.54
C LEU A 79 4.89 13.95 2.80
N ILE A 80 4.90 13.02 1.84
CA ILE A 80 6.09 12.72 1.02
C ILE A 80 6.51 13.95 0.21
N GLN A 81 5.55 14.65 -0.39
CA GLN A 81 5.84 15.87 -1.15
C GLN A 81 6.46 16.96 -0.27
N LYS A 82 6.00 17.08 0.99
CA LYS A 82 6.47 18.12 1.92
C LYS A 82 7.80 17.78 2.62
N TYR A 83 8.00 16.54 3.04
CA TYR A 83 9.13 16.14 3.91
C TYR A 83 10.15 15.22 3.24
N GLY A 84 9.86 14.74 2.03
CA GLY A 84 10.69 13.81 1.27
C GLY A 84 10.51 12.36 1.72
N ASN A 85 10.72 11.43 0.77
CA ASN A 85 10.37 10.01 0.96
C ASN A 85 11.14 9.33 2.12
N GLN A 86 12.42 9.64 2.31
CA GLN A 86 13.24 8.99 3.36
C GLN A 86 12.76 9.27 4.78
N LYS A 87 12.35 10.52 5.07
CA LYS A 87 11.91 10.91 6.41
C LYS A 87 10.54 10.33 6.73
N VAL A 88 9.61 10.43 5.77
CA VAL A 88 8.24 9.94 5.93
C VAL A 88 8.22 8.42 6.08
N ASN A 89 8.97 7.69 5.26
CA ASN A 89 9.01 6.23 5.34
C ASN A 89 9.59 5.73 6.67
N LYS A 90 10.57 6.43 7.25
CA LYS A 90 11.14 6.09 8.57
C LYS A 90 10.11 6.25 9.69
N VAL A 91 9.34 7.34 9.67
CA VAL A 91 8.26 7.59 10.66
C VAL A 91 7.15 6.56 10.50
N GLN A 92 6.71 6.29 9.26
CA GLN A 92 5.69 5.29 8.99
C GLN A 92 6.07 3.89 9.45
N PHE A 93 7.32 3.48 9.20
CA PHE A 93 7.81 2.19 9.66
C PHE A 93 7.86 2.12 11.20
N SER A 94 8.22 3.21 11.87
CA SER A 94 8.18 3.29 13.34
C SER A 94 6.75 3.19 13.90
N ILE A 95 5.78 3.83 13.26
CA ILE A 95 4.36 3.74 13.66
C ILE A 95 3.84 2.31 13.42
N LEU A 96 4.21 1.69 12.31
CA LEU A 96 3.81 0.32 12.00
C LEU A 96 4.33 -0.67 13.05
N ILE A 97 5.61 -0.55 13.42
CA ILE A 97 6.22 -1.35 14.48
C ILE A 97 5.52 -1.10 15.82
N LEU A 98 5.20 0.16 16.14
CA LEU A 98 4.49 0.50 17.37
C LEU A 98 3.10 -0.19 17.42
N ILE A 99 2.34 -0.15 16.33
CA ILE A 99 1.02 -0.78 16.24
C ILE A 99 1.14 -2.30 16.42
N LEU A 100 2.08 -2.93 15.71
CA LEU A 100 2.34 -4.36 15.85
C LEU A 100 2.77 -4.72 17.28
N PHE A 101 3.64 -3.93 17.89
CA PHE A 101 4.10 -4.13 19.25
C PHE A 101 2.95 -4.03 20.26
N LEU A 102 2.07 -3.04 20.12
CA LEU A 102 0.88 -2.88 20.95
C LEU A 102 -0.09 -4.06 20.77
N TRP A 103 -0.26 -4.56 19.54
CA TRP A 103 -1.09 -5.74 19.27
C TRP A 103 -0.59 -6.96 20.03
N PHE A 104 0.71 -7.27 19.93
CA PHE A 104 1.30 -8.40 20.64
C PHE A 104 1.23 -8.24 22.17
N MET A 105 1.34 -7.02 22.69
CA MET A 105 1.18 -6.78 24.13
C MET A 105 -0.27 -6.94 24.60
N GLY A 106 -1.25 -6.57 23.76
CA GLY A 106 -2.67 -6.73 24.06
C GLY A 106 -3.16 -8.17 24.01
N GLU A 107 -2.55 -9.03 23.18
CA GLU A 107 -2.88 -10.46 23.09
C GLU A 107 -2.28 -11.33 24.22
N ILE A 108 -1.44 -10.77 25.10
CA ILE A 108 -0.78 -11.51 26.19
C ILE A 108 -1.57 -11.44 27.52
N GLN A 109 -2.75 -10.81 27.56
CA GLN A 109 -3.66 -10.81 28.72
C GLN A 109 -4.82 -11.80 28.57
#